data_AF-A0A951SA98-F1
#
_entry.id   AF-A0A951SA98-F1
#
_cell.length_a   1.000
_cell.length_b   1.000
_cell.length_c   1.000
_cell.angle_alpha   90.00
_cell.angle_beta   90.00
_cell.angle_gamma   90.00
#
_symmetry.space_group_name_H-M   'P 1'
#
loop_
_entity.id
_entity.type
_entity.pdbx_description
1 polymer ?
#
loop_
_entity_poly.entity_id
_entity_poly.type
_entity_poly.pdbx_seq_one_letter_code
_entity_poly.pdbx_strand_id
1 'polypeptide(L)'
;VLLAAGAQFLIGFGVKAAIVPMHTWLPDAHSQAPSGISAMLSGVVIEAGLIAMLRSLGSLPFGSPIWGALLIGFGAVNMLVGNLMALRQTQVKRLLAYSSLSHLGYMLLGFGAAAIFHNTLAAAGGFFHLLTHALMKGLAFLAAGSILYGIHLSRGNHSSLALDDLNGAGQKYPLEVFGLSLAVLALGGLPPLAGFMSKWQIFVGSIAPQNIPMIFVVLFAALNSVLSLGYYAPLVNRMYRKEATQTVKSGNPTSFTMKLPVIVLVFLIAAIGFWPSIVQGVTGPAATIFLDMFGFSSLLMLH
;
A
#
# COMPACT_ATOMS: atom_id res chain seq x y z
N VAL A 1 20.92 22.57 -13.63
CA VAL A 1 20.08 21.90 -14.65
C VAL A 1 19.60 20.51 -14.18
N LEU A 2 20.50 19.58 -13.85
CA LEU A 2 20.11 18.20 -13.44
C LEU A 2 19.20 18.12 -12.20
N LEU A 3 19.45 18.94 -11.17
CA LEU A 3 18.56 19.02 -9.99
C LEU A 3 17.16 19.53 -10.35
N ALA A 4 17.06 20.48 -11.28
CA ALA A 4 15.77 20.98 -11.75
C ALA A 4 15.01 19.91 -12.55
N ALA A 5 15.71 19.16 -13.40
CA ALA A 5 15.14 18.03 -14.13
C ALA A 5 14.63 16.93 -13.18
N GLY A 6 15.42 16.58 -12.15
CA GLY A 6 14.99 15.62 -11.14
C GLY A 6 13.81 16.10 -10.30
N ALA A 7 13.76 17.39 -9.97
CA ALA A 7 12.59 17.98 -9.31
C ALA A 7 11.34 17.89 -10.20
N GLN A 8 11.46 18.13 -11.50
CA GLN A 8 10.36 17.96 -12.46
C GLN A 8 9.90 16.51 -12.57
N PHE A 9 10.83 15.53 -12.58
CA PHE A 9 10.48 14.11 -12.52
C PHE A 9 9.76 13.75 -11.23
N LEU A 10 10.27 14.21 -10.09
CA LEU A 10 9.64 13.98 -8.79
C LEU A 10 8.22 14.56 -8.76
N ILE A 11 8.02 15.77 -9.28
CA ILE A 11 6.69 16.39 -9.32
C ILE A 11 5.76 15.63 -10.28
N GLY A 12 6.19 15.41 -11.52
CA GLY A 12 5.36 14.77 -12.56
C GLY A 12 4.97 13.34 -12.20
N PHE A 13 5.94 12.51 -11.81
CA PHE A 13 5.65 11.15 -11.35
C PHE A 13 5.05 11.13 -9.94
N GLY A 14 5.35 12.12 -9.10
CA GLY A 14 4.74 12.27 -7.77
C GLY A 14 3.22 12.46 -7.83
N VAL A 15 2.71 13.15 -8.86
CA VAL A 15 1.27 13.16 -9.17
C VAL A 15 0.78 11.74 -9.43
N LYS A 16 1.45 10.95 -10.29
CA LYS A 16 1.04 9.58 -10.61
C LYS A 16 1.13 8.62 -9.42
N ALA A 17 2.16 8.75 -8.60
CA ALA A 17 2.33 7.95 -7.40
C ALA A 17 1.44 8.42 -6.24
N ALA A 18 0.77 9.58 -6.35
CA ALA A 18 -0.01 10.23 -5.30
C ALA A 18 0.82 10.57 -4.04
N ILE A 19 1.96 11.20 -4.25
CA ILE A 19 2.79 11.79 -3.19
C ILE A 19 2.12 13.08 -2.69
N VAL A 20 2.12 13.34 -1.39
CA VAL A 20 1.61 14.59 -0.80
C VAL A 20 2.55 15.75 -1.18
N PRO A 21 2.03 16.89 -1.68
CA PRO A 21 0.63 17.34 -1.77
C PRO A 21 -0.10 17.00 -3.09
N MET A 22 0.52 16.28 -4.00
CA MET A 22 0.02 15.92 -5.34
C MET A 22 -1.00 14.76 -5.37
N HIS A 23 -1.54 14.37 -4.21
CA HIS A 23 -2.33 13.15 -4.01
C HIS A 23 -3.85 13.31 -4.19
N THR A 24 -4.34 14.55 -4.30
CA THR A 24 -5.76 14.90 -4.12
C THR A 24 -6.71 14.19 -5.09
N TRP A 25 -6.23 13.84 -6.28
CA TRP A 25 -7.02 13.11 -7.28
C TRP A 25 -7.34 11.66 -6.88
N LEU A 26 -6.47 11.00 -6.08
CA LEU A 26 -6.53 9.56 -5.84
C LEU A 26 -7.78 9.13 -5.04
N PRO A 27 -8.15 9.78 -3.90
CA PRO A 27 -9.35 9.42 -3.16
C PRO A 27 -10.64 9.60 -3.95
N ASP A 28 -10.73 10.66 -4.74
CA ASP A 28 -11.89 10.96 -5.56
C ASP A 28 -12.03 9.92 -6.69
N ALA A 29 -10.94 9.63 -7.40
CA ALA A 29 -10.91 8.62 -8.46
C ALA A 29 -11.32 7.24 -7.96
N HIS A 30 -10.79 6.80 -6.81
CA HIS A 30 -11.22 5.53 -6.20
C HIS A 30 -12.67 5.53 -5.76
N SER A 31 -13.20 6.66 -5.26
CA SER A 31 -14.58 6.69 -4.79
C SER A 31 -15.59 6.48 -5.92
N GLN A 32 -15.28 6.97 -7.13
CA GLN A 32 -16.20 6.96 -8.27
C GLN A 32 -15.98 5.80 -9.25
N ALA A 33 -14.78 5.21 -9.30
CA ALA A 33 -14.50 4.13 -10.25
C ALA A 33 -15.25 2.82 -9.91
N PRO A 34 -15.46 1.91 -10.87
CA PRO A 34 -15.82 0.53 -10.57
C PRO A 34 -14.76 -0.15 -9.67
N SER A 35 -15.17 -1.08 -8.80
CA SER A 35 -14.26 -1.68 -7.79
C SER A 35 -13.10 -2.47 -8.40
N GLY A 36 -13.31 -3.16 -9.52
CA GLY A 36 -12.22 -3.83 -10.25
C GLY A 36 -11.18 -2.85 -10.80
N ILE A 37 -11.62 -1.70 -11.30
CA ILE A 37 -10.71 -0.62 -11.73
C ILE A 37 -9.97 -0.02 -10.53
N SER A 38 -10.62 0.11 -9.39
CA SER A 38 -9.97 0.60 -8.16
C SER A 38 -8.89 -0.37 -7.65
N ALA A 39 -9.11 -1.68 -7.79
CA ALA A 39 -8.09 -2.69 -7.48
C ALA A 39 -6.83 -2.49 -8.36
N MET A 40 -7.01 -2.33 -9.68
CA MET A 40 -5.89 -2.07 -10.60
C MET A 40 -5.22 -0.71 -10.38
N LEU A 41 -6.01 0.34 -10.13
CA LEU A 41 -5.51 1.68 -9.90
C LEU A 41 -4.58 1.73 -8.67
N SER A 42 -4.98 1.07 -7.58
CA SER A 42 -4.22 1.05 -6.33
C SER A 42 -3.05 0.07 -6.36
N GLY A 43 -3.21 -1.09 -6.99
CA GLY A 43 -2.18 -2.14 -6.98
C GLY A 43 -1.22 -2.12 -8.17
N VAL A 44 -1.47 -1.32 -9.22
CA VAL A 44 -0.61 -1.31 -10.41
C VAL A 44 -0.24 0.11 -10.81
N VAL A 45 -1.23 1.00 -10.99
CA VAL A 45 -0.97 2.31 -11.61
C VAL A 45 -0.10 3.21 -10.74
N ILE A 46 -0.39 3.32 -9.45
CA ILE A 46 0.43 4.15 -8.54
C ILE A 46 1.84 3.58 -8.36
N GLU A 47 1.97 2.26 -8.36
CA GLU A 47 3.24 1.56 -8.18
C GLU A 47 4.12 1.64 -9.43
N ALA A 48 3.52 1.55 -10.62
CA ALA A 48 4.20 1.84 -11.88
C ALA A 48 4.70 3.30 -11.93
N GLY A 49 3.89 4.24 -11.43
CA GLY A 49 4.29 5.64 -11.26
C GLY A 49 5.51 5.80 -10.34
N LEU A 50 5.52 5.08 -9.22
CA LEU A 50 6.68 5.04 -8.31
C LEU A 50 7.91 4.45 -9.00
N ILE A 51 7.79 3.31 -9.69
CA ILE A 51 8.92 2.69 -10.39
C ILE A 51 9.48 3.64 -11.46
N ALA A 52 8.62 4.28 -12.25
CA ALA A 52 9.04 5.26 -13.26
C ALA A 52 9.77 6.45 -12.63
N MET A 53 9.28 6.94 -11.49
CA MET A 53 9.96 7.98 -10.71
C MET A 53 11.36 7.54 -10.28
N LEU A 54 11.48 6.36 -9.65
CA LEU A 54 12.75 5.85 -9.14
C LEU A 54 13.77 5.61 -10.25
N ARG A 55 13.35 5.05 -11.40
CA ARG A 55 14.22 4.87 -12.57
C ARG A 55 14.70 6.20 -13.13
N SER A 56 13.80 7.19 -13.22
CA SER A 56 14.14 8.52 -13.76
C SER A 56 15.10 9.27 -12.83
N LEU A 57 14.87 9.22 -11.51
CA LEU A 57 15.75 9.84 -10.53
C LEU A 57 17.11 9.15 -10.45
N GLY A 58 17.15 7.82 -10.48
CA GLY A 58 18.38 7.03 -10.48
C GLY A 58 19.26 7.34 -11.68
N SER A 59 18.68 7.57 -12.86
CA SER A 59 19.45 7.90 -14.08
C SER A 59 20.24 9.23 -14.01
N LEU A 60 20.04 10.05 -12.97
CA LEU A 60 20.73 11.34 -12.82
C LEU A 60 22.07 11.17 -12.06
N PRO A 61 23.22 11.58 -12.65
CA PRO A 61 24.55 11.19 -12.18
C PRO A 61 25.05 11.78 -10.84
N PHE A 62 24.27 12.61 -10.13
CA PHE A 62 24.78 13.37 -8.96
C PHE A 62 23.76 13.53 -7.80
N GLY A 63 22.81 12.61 -7.62
CA GLY A 63 21.62 12.88 -6.79
C GLY A 63 21.28 11.93 -5.65
N SER A 64 22.04 10.86 -5.39
CA SER A 64 21.53 9.78 -4.51
C SER A 64 21.14 10.24 -3.10
N PRO A 65 21.96 11.03 -2.36
CA PRO A 65 21.59 11.44 -1.01
C PRO A 65 20.43 12.44 -0.97
N ILE A 66 20.38 13.39 -1.92
CA ILE A 66 19.31 14.41 -1.95
C ILE A 66 17.98 13.79 -2.35
N TRP A 67 17.96 12.90 -3.35
CA TRP A 67 16.75 12.18 -3.73
C TRP A 67 16.30 11.25 -2.62
N GLY A 68 17.24 10.53 -1.98
CA GLY A 68 16.93 9.68 -0.84
C GLY A 68 16.29 10.46 0.32
N ALA A 69 16.84 11.63 0.66
CA ALA A 69 16.29 12.49 1.71
C ALA A 69 14.89 13.01 1.36
N LEU A 70 14.67 13.40 0.09
CA LEU A 70 13.35 13.82 -0.39
C LEU A 70 12.34 12.67 -0.34
N LEU A 71 12.72 11.46 -0.78
CA LEU A 71 11.86 10.28 -0.69
C LEU A 71 11.46 10.00 0.76
N ILE A 72 12.40 10.05 1.72
CA ILE A 72 12.10 9.86 3.14
C ILE A 72 11.16 10.97 3.65
N GLY A 73 11.44 12.23 3.33
CA GLY A 73 10.64 13.37 3.77
C GLY A 73 9.20 13.29 3.25
N PHE A 74 9.03 13.07 1.94
CA PHE A 74 7.71 12.84 1.36
C PHE A 74 7.05 11.58 1.90
N GLY A 75 7.81 10.52 2.16
CA GLY A 75 7.30 9.29 2.75
C GLY A 75 6.71 9.50 4.14
N ALA A 76 7.39 10.27 5.00
CA ALA A 76 6.90 10.65 6.32
C ALA A 76 5.59 11.44 6.25
N VAL A 77 5.51 12.42 5.34
CA VAL A 77 4.30 13.22 5.13
C VAL A 77 3.15 12.34 4.59
N ASN A 78 3.43 11.47 3.62
CA ASN A 78 2.47 10.52 3.06
C ASN A 78 1.87 9.59 4.11
N MET A 79 2.71 9.02 4.98
CA MET A 79 2.27 8.17 6.11
C MET A 79 1.29 8.91 7.01
N LEU A 80 1.66 10.11 7.45
CA LEU A 80 0.87 10.89 8.40
C LEU A 80 -0.45 11.36 7.78
N VAL A 81 -0.38 12.06 6.64
CA VAL A 81 -1.56 12.62 5.97
C VAL A 81 -2.50 11.50 5.53
N GLY A 82 -1.98 10.42 4.95
CA GLY A 82 -2.77 9.26 4.54
C GLY A 82 -3.55 8.66 5.72
N ASN A 83 -2.88 8.44 6.86
CA ASN A 83 -3.53 7.88 8.05
C ASN A 83 -4.56 8.84 8.67
N LEU A 84 -4.24 10.12 8.84
CA LEU A 84 -5.15 11.10 9.42
C LEU A 84 -6.41 11.29 8.57
N MET A 85 -6.25 11.30 7.24
CA MET A 85 -7.39 11.42 6.34
C MET A 85 -8.21 10.14 6.29
N ALA A 86 -7.58 8.96 6.34
CA ALA A 86 -8.29 7.67 6.40
C ALA A 86 -9.19 7.54 7.64
N LEU A 87 -8.74 8.00 8.80
CA LEU A 87 -9.53 8.01 10.05
C LEU A 87 -10.84 8.79 9.94
N ARG A 88 -10.89 9.82 9.09
CA ARG A 88 -12.07 10.67 8.92
C ARG A 88 -13.04 10.17 7.84
N GLN A 89 -12.72 9.07 7.15
CA GLN A 89 -13.56 8.60 6.05
C GLN A 89 -14.77 7.80 6.55
N THR A 90 -15.90 8.02 5.88
CA THR A 90 -17.14 7.27 6.07
C THR A 90 -17.44 6.31 4.92
N GLN A 91 -16.68 6.41 3.82
CA GLN A 91 -16.81 5.59 2.61
C GLN A 91 -15.64 4.63 2.48
N VAL A 92 -15.92 3.34 2.26
CA VAL A 92 -14.90 2.26 2.28
C VAL A 92 -13.81 2.50 1.24
N LYS A 93 -14.19 2.84 0.00
CA LYS A 93 -13.22 3.03 -1.09
C LYS A 93 -12.32 4.26 -0.87
N ARG A 94 -12.86 5.34 -0.30
CA ARG A 94 -12.05 6.51 0.08
C ARG A 94 -11.09 6.18 1.22
N LEU A 95 -11.55 5.44 2.22
CA LEU A 95 -10.69 4.97 3.32
C LEU A 95 -9.51 4.17 2.76
N LEU A 96 -9.78 3.20 1.87
CA LEU A 96 -8.74 2.42 1.20
C LEU A 96 -7.85 3.28 0.30
N ALA A 97 -8.37 4.31 -0.35
CA ALA A 97 -7.54 5.22 -1.14
C ALA A 97 -6.54 5.98 -0.26
N TYR A 98 -6.99 6.61 0.82
CA TYR A 98 -6.12 7.33 1.75
C TYR A 98 -5.11 6.42 2.43
N SER A 99 -5.47 5.19 2.76
CA SER A 99 -4.47 4.28 3.31
C SER A 99 -3.41 3.86 2.28
N SER A 100 -3.71 3.90 0.97
CA SER A 100 -2.68 3.69 -0.08
C SER A 100 -1.61 4.78 -0.06
N LEU A 101 -1.96 6.04 0.27
CA LEU A 101 -0.97 7.11 0.45
C LEU A 101 0.00 6.75 1.58
N SER A 102 -0.52 6.21 2.69
CA SER A 102 0.30 5.80 3.82
C SER A 102 1.25 4.67 3.42
N HIS A 103 0.75 3.67 2.68
CA HIS A 103 1.55 2.55 2.16
C HIS A 103 2.67 2.98 1.20
N LEU A 104 2.38 3.92 0.29
CA LEU A 104 3.40 4.54 -0.54
C LEU A 104 4.50 5.17 0.31
N GLY A 105 4.14 5.78 1.44
CA GLY A 105 5.12 6.38 2.36
C GLY A 105 6.14 5.39 2.93
N TYR A 106 5.74 4.15 3.23
CA TYR A 106 6.69 3.10 3.62
C TYR A 106 7.61 2.68 2.47
N MET A 107 7.09 2.62 1.24
CA MET A 107 7.92 2.32 0.07
C MET A 107 8.97 3.41 -0.14
N LEU A 108 8.56 4.68 -0.09
CA LEU A 108 9.45 5.84 -0.21
C LEU A 108 10.52 5.85 0.90
N LEU A 109 10.15 5.48 2.13
CA LEU A 109 11.10 5.30 3.24
C LEU A 109 12.16 4.25 2.90
N GLY A 110 11.75 3.05 2.46
CA GLY A 110 12.68 1.97 2.13
C GLY A 110 13.63 2.32 0.98
N PHE A 111 13.10 2.88 -0.11
CA PHE A 111 13.91 3.31 -1.24
C PHE A 111 14.82 4.50 -0.90
N GLY A 112 14.32 5.45 -0.11
CA GLY A 112 15.11 6.60 0.31
C GLY A 112 16.26 6.21 1.24
N ALA A 113 16.00 5.32 2.21
CA ALA A 113 17.05 4.78 3.07
C ALA A 113 18.08 3.98 2.26
N ALA A 114 17.64 3.18 1.29
CA ALA A 114 18.55 2.46 0.40
C ALA A 114 19.43 3.39 -0.44
N ALA A 115 18.88 4.49 -0.97
CA ALA A 115 19.63 5.47 -1.76
C ALA A 115 20.67 6.24 -0.93
N ILE A 116 20.38 6.53 0.35
CA ILE A 116 21.33 7.23 1.24
C ILE A 116 22.41 6.30 1.75
N PHE A 117 22.04 5.10 2.20
CA PHE A 117 22.92 4.21 2.98
C PHE A 117 23.39 2.97 2.22
N HIS A 118 23.10 2.87 0.92
CA HIS A 118 23.48 1.75 0.05
C HIS A 118 23.01 0.39 0.57
N ASN A 119 21.81 0.38 1.15
CA ASN A 119 21.31 -0.78 1.85
C ASN A 119 20.36 -1.61 0.97
N THR A 120 20.84 -2.76 0.48
CA THR A 120 20.06 -3.67 -0.37
C THR A 120 18.84 -4.23 0.37
N LEU A 121 18.91 -4.43 1.68
CA LEU A 121 17.79 -4.93 2.47
C LEU A 121 16.64 -3.91 2.50
N ALA A 122 16.95 -2.61 2.66
CA ALA A 122 15.96 -1.54 2.63
C ALA A 122 15.28 -1.43 1.25
N ALA A 123 16.05 -1.53 0.15
CA ALA A 123 15.51 -1.53 -1.21
C ALA A 123 14.64 -2.78 -1.48
N ALA A 124 15.10 -3.96 -1.08
CA ALA A 124 14.35 -5.20 -1.21
C ALA A 124 13.06 -5.16 -0.37
N GLY A 125 13.10 -4.52 0.80
CA GLY A 125 11.91 -4.25 1.62
C GLY A 125 10.92 -3.33 0.91
N GLY A 126 11.40 -2.28 0.23
CA GLY A 126 10.58 -1.39 -0.58
C GLY A 126 9.85 -2.13 -1.70
N PHE A 127 10.55 -2.95 -2.49
CA PHE A 127 9.93 -3.78 -3.54
C PHE A 127 9.02 -4.87 -2.97
N PHE A 128 9.36 -5.45 -1.82
CA PHE A 128 8.50 -6.39 -1.14
C PHE A 128 7.20 -5.73 -0.68
N HIS A 129 7.27 -4.50 -0.17
CA HIS A 129 6.08 -3.74 0.21
C HIS A 129 5.25 -3.35 -1.01
N LEU A 130 5.88 -2.97 -2.12
CA LEU A 130 5.21 -2.73 -3.41
C LEU A 130 4.38 -3.96 -3.84
N LEU A 131 5.01 -5.13 -3.96
CA LEU A 131 4.31 -6.36 -4.35
C LEU A 131 3.17 -6.73 -3.38
N THR A 132 3.44 -6.69 -2.08
CA THR A 132 2.41 -7.08 -1.09
C THR A 132 1.29 -6.07 -1.02
N HIS A 133 1.57 -4.78 -1.18
CA HIS A 133 0.57 -3.73 -1.26
C HIS A 133 -0.36 -3.94 -2.44
N ALA A 134 0.17 -4.26 -3.63
CA ALA A 134 -0.63 -4.61 -4.79
C ALA A 134 -1.64 -5.74 -4.51
N LEU A 135 -1.17 -6.83 -3.91
CA LEU A 135 -2.01 -7.98 -3.56
C LEU A 135 -3.05 -7.61 -2.50
N MET A 136 -2.63 -6.95 -1.42
CA MET A 136 -3.51 -6.57 -0.31
C MET A 136 -4.58 -5.58 -0.74
N LYS A 137 -4.24 -4.57 -1.56
CA LYS A 137 -5.21 -3.62 -2.11
C LYS A 137 -6.12 -4.24 -3.14
N GLY A 138 -5.58 -5.09 -4.01
CA GLY A 138 -6.37 -5.89 -4.93
C GLY A 138 -7.46 -6.66 -4.17
N LEU A 139 -7.07 -7.38 -3.11
CA LEU A 139 -8.00 -8.12 -2.27
C LEU A 139 -9.02 -7.20 -1.60
N ALA A 140 -8.57 -6.11 -0.98
CA ALA A 140 -9.47 -5.17 -0.29
C ALA A 140 -10.54 -4.58 -1.21
N PHE A 141 -10.14 -4.09 -2.40
CA PHE A 141 -11.06 -3.48 -3.35
C PHE A 141 -12.00 -4.51 -4.01
N LEU A 142 -11.51 -5.71 -4.33
CA LEU A 142 -12.35 -6.76 -4.91
C LEU A 142 -13.33 -7.33 -3.90
N ALA A 143 -12.91 -7.55 -2.65
CA ALA A 143 -13.79 -8.00 -1.58
C ALA A 143 -14.88 -6.95 -1.26
N ALA A 144 -14.47 -5.68 -1.07
CA ALA A 144 -15.42 -4.59 -0.87
C ALA A 144 -16.34 -4.40 -2.08
N GLY A 145 -15.83 -4.59 -3.30
CA GLY A 145 -16.60 -4.53 -4.53
C GLY A 145 -17.64 -5.64 -4.66
N SER A 146 -17.30 -6.86 -4.24
CA SER A 146 -18.23 -7.99 -4.20
C SER A 146 -19.36 -7.74 -3.20
N ILE A 147 -19.04 -7.22 -2.01
CA ILE A 147 -20.05 -6.83 -1.02
C ILE A 147 -20.95 -5.71 -1.57
N LEU A 148 -20.36 -4.65 -2.13
CA LEU A 148 -21.08 -3.54 -2.77
C LEU A 148 -22.03 -4.05 -3.86
N TYR A 149 -21.61 -5.00 -4.68
CA TYR A 149 -22.47 -5.60 -5.69
C TYR A 149 -23.67 -6.32 -5.08
N GLY A 150 -23.43 -7.16 -4.08
CA GLY A 150 -24.47 -7.92 -3.40
C GLY A 150 -25.51 -7.02 -2.74
N ILE A 151 -25.09 -5.97 -2.03
CA ILE A 151 -26.01 -5.14 -1.25
C ILE A 151 -26.62 -3.96 -2.02
N HIS A 152 -25.92 -3.40 -3.02
CA HIS A 152 -26.38 -2.23 -3.78
C HIS A 152 -26.57 -2.53 -5.29
N LEU A 153 -25.49 -2.81 -6.03
CA LEU A 153 -25.51 -2.76 -7.50
C LEU A 153 -26.46 -3.78 -8.13
N SER A 154 -26.50 -5.01 -7.60
CA SER A 154 -27.41 -6.06 -8.07
C SER A 154 -28.89 -5.75 -7.87
N ARG A 155 -29.20 -4.66 -7.15
CA ARG A 155 -30.56 -4.19 -6.85
C ARG A 155 -30.86 -2.84 -7.49
N GLY A 156 -30.00 -2.39 -8.42
CA GLY A 156 -30.15 -1.11 -9.10
C GLY A 156 -29.77 0.13 -8.27
N ASN A 157 -29.23 -0.07 -7.06
CA ASN A 157 -28.73 1.04 -6.24
C ASN A 157 -27.25 1.31 -6.58
N HIS A 158 -26.93 2.56 -6.93
CA HIS A 158 -25.60 3.00 -7.32
C HIS A 158 -24.89 3.82 -6.22
N SER A 159 -25.43 3.84 -5.00
CA SER A 159 -24.77 4.48 -3.86
C SER A 159 -23.45 3.80 -3.51
N SER A 160 -22.46 4.61 -3.13
CA SER A 160 -21.17 4.12 -2.66
C SER A 160 -21.29 3.29 -1.38
N LEU A 161 -20.32 2.41 -1.15
CA LEU A 161 -20.27 1.54 0.03
C LEU A 161 -19.82 2.32 1.27
N ALA A 162 -20.77 2.70 2.13
CA ALA A 162 -20.48 3.34 3.40
C ALA A 162 -19.98 2.32 4.43
N LEU A 163 -19.27 2.80 5.47
CA LEU A 163 -18.80 1.92 6.55
C LEU A 163 -19.95 1.25 7.29
N ASP A 164 -21.10 1.92 7.43
CA ASP A 164 -22.27 1.37 8.11
C ASP A 164 -22.99 0.28 7.31
N ASP A 165 -22.83 0.27 5.99
CA ASP A 165 -23.37 -0.80 5.14
C ASP A 165 -22.71 -2.15 5.43
N LEU A 166 -21.51 -2.13 6.03
CA LEU A 166 -20.76 -3.33 6.40
C LEU A 166 -21.12 -3.91 7.76
N ASN A 167 -22.00 -3.26 8.54
CA ASN A 167 -22.44 -3.75 9.84
C ASN A 167 -23.09 -5.15 9.69
N GLY A 168 -22.49 -6.16 10.31
CA GLY A 168 -22.94 -7.56 10.27
C GLY A 168 -22.86 -8.23 8.89
N ALA A 169 -22.10 -7.67 7.94
CA ALA A 169 -21.94 -8.24 6.60
C ALA A 169 -21.44 -9.70 6.60
N GLY A 170 -20.71 -10.12 7.64
CA GLY A 170 -20.16 -11.46 7.76
C GLY A 170 -21.24 -12.55 7.87
N GLN A 171 -22.46 -12.20 8.26
CA GLN A 171 -23.58 -13.13 8.33
C GLN A 171 -24.06 -13.60 6.95
N LYS A 172 -23.84 -12.78 5.90
CA LYS A 172 -24.33 -13.06 4.53
C LYS A 172 -23.22 -13.22 3.50
N TYR A 173 -22.11 -12.51 3.67
CA TYR A 173 -20.95 -12.53 2.76
C TYR A 173 -19.67 -12.98 3.50
N PRO A 174 -19.66 -14.17 4.13
CA PRO A 174 -18.58 -14.57 5.03
C PRO A 174 -17.21 -14.64 4.34
N LEU A 175 -17.16 -15.10 3.07
CA LEU A 175 -15.91 -15.22 2.32
C LEU A 175 -15.32 -13.84 1.97
N GLU A 176 -16.16 -12.94 1.46
CA GLU A 176 -15.75 -11.58 1.11
C GLU A 176 -15.32 -10.80 2.36
N VAL A 177 -16.05 -10.95 3.46
CA VAL A 177 -15.72 -10.33 4.74
C VAL A 177 -14.41 -10.88 5.30
N PHE A 178 -14.17 -12.18 5.19
CA PHE A 178 -12.89 -12.79 5.54
C PHE A 178 -11.75 -12.22 4.69
N GLY A 179 -11.92 -12.16 3.37
CA GLY A 179 -10.95 -11.58 2.45
C GLY A 179 -10.63 -10.11 2.74
N LEU A 180 -11.67 -9.28 2.93
CA LEU A 180 -11.50 -7.87 3.29
C LEU A 180 -10.78 -7.73 4.64
N SER A 181 -11.13 -8.56 5.63
CA SER A 181 -10.50 -8.56 6.95
C SER A 181 -9.02 -8.92 6.86
N LEU A 182 -8.69 -10.00 6.15
CA LEU A 182 -7.30 -10.41 5.94
C LEU A 182 -6.49 -9.33 5.22
N ALA A 183 -7.06 -8.69 4.19
CA ALA A 183 -6.42 -7.58 3.50
C ALA A 183 -6.13 -6.40 4.43
N VAL A 184 -7.12 -5.92 5.18
CA VAL A 184 -6.94 -4.73 6.04
C VAL A 184 -6.06 -5.00 7.25
N LEU A 185 -6.08 -6.21 7.80
CA LEU A 185 -5.15 -6.62 8.87
C LEU A 185 -3.73 -6.81 8.34
N ALA A 186 -3.56 -7.33 7.12
CA ALA A 186 -2.26 -7.41 6.47
C ALA A 186 -1.71 -6.00 6.20
N LEU A 187 -2.53 -5.08 5.68
CA LEU A 187 -2.18 -3.67 5.51
C LEU A 187 -1.82 -3.01 6.84
N GLY A 188 -2.57 -3.32 7.90
CA GLY A 188 -2.28 -2.91 9.28
C GLY A 188 -0.95 -3.43 9.82
N GLY A 189 -0.35 -4.44 9.20
CA GLY A 189 0.93 -5.01 9.59
C GLY A 189 0.83 -5.98 10.77
N LEU A 190 -0.25 -6.77 10.87
CA LEU A 190 -0.34 -7.82 11.88
C LEU A 190 0.54 -9.02 11.51
N PRO A 191 1.43 -9.50 12.40
CA PRO A 191 2.09 -10.80 12.21
C PRO A 191 1.06 -11.95 12.19
N PRO A 192 1.23 -12.99 11.36
CA PRO A 192 2.33 -13.23 10.43
C PRO A 192 2.05 -12.76 8.98
N LEU A 193 1.17 -11.77 8.75
CA LEU A 193 0.71 -11.43 7.40
C LEU A 193 1.77 -10.68 6.57
N ALA A 194 1.66 -10.76 5.24
CA ALA A 194 2.66 -10.25 4.30
C ALA A 194 3.00 -8.75 4.46
N GLY A 195 2.03 -7.93 4.88
CA GLY A 195 2.28 -6.51 5.13
C GLY A 195 3.15 -6.24 6.37
N PHE A 196 3.15 -7.12 7.38
CA PHE A 196 4.11 -7.06 8.48
C PHE A 196 5.52 -7.38 7.97
N MET A 197 5.66 -8.47 7.22
CA MET A 197 6.95 -8.98 6.74
C MET A 197 7.68 -7.95 5.88
N SER A 198 6.95 -7.27 4.99
CA SER A 198 7.53 -6.21 4.15
C SER A 198 7.91 -4.94 4.92
N LYS A 199 7.06 -4.46 5.83
CA LYS A 199 7.36 -3.30 6.70
C LYS A 199 8.55 -3.59 7.62
N TRP A 200 8.60 -4.79 8.19
CA TRP A 200 9.70 -5.24 9.03
C TRP A 200 11.04 -5.17 8.27
N GLN A 201 11.07 -5.67 7.04
CA GLN A 201 12.27 -5.61 6.20
C GLN A 201 12.70 -4.18 5.88
N ILE A 202 11.75 -3.27 5.59
CA ILE A 202 12.03 -1.83 5.43
C ILE A 202 12.66 -1.26 6.70
N PHE A 203 12.07 -1.53 7.87
CA PHE A 203 12.56 -1.01 9.14
C PHE A 203 13.96 -1.51 9.49
N VAL A 204 14.19 -2.84 9.42
CA VAL A 204 15.49 -3.44 9.70
C VAL A 204 16.56 -2.92 8.74
N GLY A 205 16.27 -2.86 7.44
CA GLY A 205 17.18 -2.31 6.45
C GLY A 205 17.50 -0.82 6.68
N SER A 206 16.52 -0.06 7.16
CA SER A 206 16.67 1.38 7.38
C SER A 206 17.44 1.72 8.67
N ILE A 207 17.37 0.89 9.72
CA ILE A 207 18.12 1.12 10.98
C ILE A 207 19.50 0.47 11.00
N ALA A 208 19.80 -0.47 10.11
CA ALA A 208 21.09 -1.13 10.02
C ALA A 208 22.32 -0.18 9.98
N PRO A 209 22.25 1.02 9.36
CA PRO A 209 23.35 2.00 9.40
C PRO A 209 23.60 2.65 10.77
N GLN A 210 22.77 2.38 11.79
CA GLN A 210 22.84 2.96 13.14
C GLN A 210 22.79 4.50 13.18
N ASN A 211 22.22 5.12 12.14
CA ASN A 211 22.05 6.56 12.05
C ASN A 211 20.88 7.03 12.95
N ILE A 212 21.17 7.89 13.94
CA ILE A 212 20.20 8.34 14.94
C ILE A 212 18.95 9.01 14.31
N PRO A 213 19.07 9.98 13.38
CA PRO A 213 17.90 10.51 12.68
C PRO A 213 17.04 9.44 12.00
N MET A 214 17.67 8.46 11.33
CA MET A 214 16.96 7.38 10.64
C MET A 214 16.19 6.49 11.62
N ILE A 215 16.74 6.23 12.81
CA ILE A 215 16.03 5.49 13.87
C ILE A 215 14.75 6.23 14.27
N PHE A 216 14.79 7.56 14.46
CA PHE A 216 13.59 8.34 14.76
C PHE A 216 12.55 8.28 13.62
N VAL A 217 12.98 8.34 12.37
CA VAL A 217 12.07 8.20 11.22
C VAL A 217 11.42 6.80 11.18
N VAL A 218 12.17 5.74 11.49
CA VAL A 218 11.62 4.37 11.55
C VAL A 218 10.65 4.23 12.72
N LEU A 219 10.95 4.79 13.89
CA LEU A 219 10.03 4.83 15.02
C LEU A 219 8.73 5.57 14.66
N PHE A 220 8.84 6.71 13.98
CA PHE A 220 7.69 7.44 13.46
C PHE A 220 6.86 6.62 12.45
N ALA A 221 7.52 5.88 11.56
CA ALA A 221 6.85 4.98 10.62
C ALA A 221 6.15 3.81 11.33
N ALA A 222 6.78 3.22 12.34
CA ALA A 222 6.19 2.16 13.16
C ALA A 222 4.93 2.66 13.91
N LEU A 223 4.99 3.86 14.50
CA LEU A 223 3.83 4.50 15.14
C LEU A 223 2.71 4.79 14.14
N ASN A 224 3.03 5.20 12.92
CA ASN A 224 2.04 5.35 11.85
C ASN A 224 1.42 4.02 11.42
N SER A 225 2.14 2.91 11.54
CA SER A 225 1.57 1.58 11.28
C SER A 225 0.56 1.22 12.35
N VAL A 226 0.86 1.50 13.62
CA VAL A 226 -0.09 1.34 14.72
C VAL A 226 -1.31 2.24 14.54
N LEU A 227 -1.11 3.51 14.16
CA LEU A 227 -2.19 4.47 13.87
C LEU A 227 -3.16 3.93 12.81
N SER A 228 -2.65 3.19 11.81
CA SER A 228 -3.50 2.62 10.75
C SER A 228 -4.54 1.61 11.27
N LEU A 229 -4.24 0.93 12.37
CA LEU A 229 -5.19 0.02 13.02
C LEU A 229 -6.40 0.75 13.58
N GLY A 230 -6.30 2.06 13.86
CA GLY A 230 -7.40 2.90 14.30
C GLY A 230 -8.56 2.98 13.31
N TYR A 231 -8.34 2.74 12.01
CA TYR A 231 -9.43 2.65 11.02
C TYR A 231 -9.63 1.24 10.45
N TYR A 232 -8.61 0.37 10.46
CA TYR A 232 -8.77 -1.01 10.00
C TYR A 232 -9.46 -1.92 11.01
N ALA A 233 -9.09 -1.88 12.31
CA ALA A 233 -9.69 -2.76 13.30
C ALA A 233 -11.19 -2.48 13.55
N PRO A 234 -11.66 -1.21 13.63
CA PRO A 234 -13.09 -0.94 13.75
C PRO A 234 -13.91 -1.39 12.53
N LEU A 235 -13.32 -1.34 11.33
CA LEU A 235 -13.93 -1.86 10.11
C LEU A 235 -14.15 -3.38 10.20
N VAL A 236 -13.13 -4.13 10.62
CA VAL A 236 -13.26 -5.59 10.88
C VAL A 236 -14.32 -5.84 11.95
N ASN A 237 -14.28 -5.10 13.06
CA ASN A 237 -15.25 -5.23 14.14
C ASN A 237 -16.70 -5.02 13.67
N ARG A 238 -16.97 -4.00 12.84
CA ARG A 238 -18.29 -3.76 12.24
C ARG A 238 -18.82 -4.99 11.49
N MET A 239 -17.96 -5.65 10.70
CA MET A 239 -18.38 -6.74 9.84
C MET A 239 -18.81 -8.01 10.59
N TYR A 240 -18.24 -8.27 11.77
CA TYR A 240 -18.50 -9.49 12.54
C TYR A 240 -19.38 -9.29 13.78
N ARG A 241 -19.19 -8.20 14.54
CA ARG A 241 -19.79 -8.05 15.88
C ARG A 241 -21.11 -7.30 15.89
N LYS A 242 -21.36 -6.45 14.90
CA LYS A 242 -22.63 -5.71 14.82
C LYS A 242 -23.72 -6.56 14.18
N GLU A 243 -24.97 -6.23 14.50
CA GLU A 243 -26.11 -6.84 13.83
C GLU A 243 -26.16 -6.46 12.35
N ALA A 244 -26.59 -7.42 11.52
CA ALA A 244 -26.75 -7.20 10.09
C ALA A 244 -27.84 -6.15 9.82
N THR A 245 -27.46 -5.10 9.10
CA THR A 245 -28.40 -4.07 8.64
C THR A 245 -29.43 -4.64 7.68
N GLN A 246 -30.55 -3.93 7.49
CA GLN A 246 -31.54 -4.33 6.50
C GLN A 246 -30.95 -4.39 5.09
N THR A 247 -29.99 -3.50 4.77
CA THR A 247 -29.25 -3.49 3.50
C THR A 247 -28.49 -4.81 3.28
N VAL A 248 -27.79 -5.31 4.30
CA VAL A 248 -27.13 -6.62 4.26
C VAL A 248 -28.16 -7.74 4.12
N LYS A 249 -29.16 -7.77 5.01
CA LYS A 249 -30.19 -8.84 5.03
C LYS A 249 -30.93 -8.97 3.70
N SER A 250 -31.20 -7.85 3.02
CA SER A 250 -31.92 -7.82 1.73
C SER A 250 -31.02 -7.86 0.50
N GLY A 251 -29.69 -7.95 0.64
CA GLY A 251 -28.77 -8.07 -0.50
C GLY A 251 -28.90 -9.40 -1.28
N ASN A 252 -28.34 -9.47 -2.48
CA ASN A 252 -28.34 -10.68 -3.29
C ASN A 252 -27.03 -11.48 -3.12
N PRO A 253 -27.05 -12.81 -3.28
CA PRO A 253 -25.84 -13.61 -3.27
C PRO A 253 -24.90 -13.21 -4.41
N THR A 254 -23.59 -13.28 -4.13
CA THR A 254 -22.52 -13.01 -5.10
C THR A 254 -22.15 -14.29 -5.85
N SER A 255 -21.85 -14.16 -7.14
CA SER A 255 -21.50 -15.29 -8.00
C SER A 255 -20.12 -15.85 -7.67
N PHE A 256 -19.87 -17.12 -8.00
CA PHE A 256 -18.57 -17.74 -7.79
C PHE A 256 -17.44 -17.03 -8.54
N THR A 257 -17.72 -16.49 -9.73
CA THR A 257 -16.74 -15.73 -10.52
C THR A 257 -16.20 -14.49 -9.80
N MET A 258 -17.01 -13.84 -8.95
CA MET A 258 -16.55 -12.71 -8.12
C MET A 258 -15.73 -13.17 -6.90
N LYS A 259 -16.01 -14.36 -6.40
CA LYS A 259 -15.34 -14.97 -5.24
C LYS A 259 -13.97 -15.54 -5.58
N LEU A 260 -13.80 -16.05 -6.79
CA LEU A 260 -12.55 -16.67 -7.26
C LEU A 260 -11.31 -15.77 -7.06
N PRO A 261 -11.26 -14.52 -7.52
CA PRO A 261 -10.08 -13.67 -7.33
C PRO A 261 -9.84 -13.32 -5.84
N VAL A 262 -10.89 -13.22 -5.02
CA VAL A 262 -10.76 -13.02 -3.57
C VAL A 262 -10.06 -14.21 -2.93
N ILE A 263 -10.47 -15.43 -3.27
CA ILE A 263 -9.85 -16.68 -2.77
C ILE A 263 -8.38 -16.76 -3.15
N VAL A 264 -8.06 -16.49 -4.42
CA VAL A 264 -6.68 -16.54 -4.92
C VAL A 264 -5.80 -15.53 -4.18
N LEU A 265 -6.25 -14.29 -4.02
CA LEU A 265 -5.47 -13.26 -3.34
C LEU A 265 -5.34 -13.52 -1.84
N VAL A 266 -6.37 -14.06 -1.19
CA VAL A 266 -6.29 -14.54 0.21
C VAL A 266 -5.17 -15.56 0.36
N PHE A 267 -5.14 -16.57 -0.52
CA PHE A 267 -4.12 -17.60 -0.50
C PHE A 267 -2.72 -17.00 -0.70
N LEU A 268 -2.53 -16.13 -1.71
CA LEU A 268 -1.24 -15.52 -2.00
C LEU A 268 -0.73 -14.66 -0.83
N ILE A 269 -1.58 -13.82 -0.23
CA ILE A 269 -1.19 -12.97 0.90
C ILE A 269 -0.84 -13.82 2.13
N ALA A 270 -1.60 -14.88 2.39
CA ALA A 270 -1.29 -15.81 3.49
C ALA A 270 0.03 -16.54 3.23
N ALA A 271 0.21 -17.13 2.05
CA ALA A 271 1.42 -17.86 1.68
C ALA A 271 2.67 -16.99 1.78
N ILE A 272 2.63 -15.75 1.25
CA ILE A 272 3.74 -14.79 1.35
C ILE A 272 3.97 -14.34 2.80
N GLY A 273 2.92 -14.24 3.62
CA GLY A 273 3.05 -13.93 5.04
C GLY A 273 3.80 -15.02 5.82
N PHE A 274 3.40 -16.28 5.65
CA PHE A 274 4.03 -17.42 6.32
C PHE A 274 5.41 -17.78 5.74
N TRP A 275 5.61 -17.56 4.43
CA TRP A 275 6.86 -17.86 3.73
C TRP A 275 7.31 -16.67 2.87
N PRO A 276 7.89 -15.62 3.49
CA PRO A 276 8.30 -14.41 2.77
C PRO A 276 9.40 -14.63 1.74
N SER A 277 10.23 -15.67 1.88
CA SER A 277 11.32 -15.93 0.94
C SER A 277 10.87 -16.34 -0.45
N ILE A 278 9.59 -16.70 -0.66
CA ILE A 278 9.03 -16.99 -2.00
C ILE A 278 9.23 -15.80 -2.96
N VAL A 279 9.18 -14.56 -2.47
CA VAL A 279 9.29 -13.36 -3.31
C VAL A 279 10.71 -12.81 -3.40
N GLN A 280 11.67 -13.35 -2.64
CA GLN A 280 13.06 -12.86 -2.63
C GLN A 280 13.76 -13.00 -3.98
N GLY A 281 13.40 -14.02 -4.77
CA GLY A 281 13.91 -14.20 -6.13
C GLY A 281 13.56 -13.04 -7.08
N VAL A 282 12.56 -12.24 -6.75
CA VAL A 282 12.18 -11.04 -7.51
C VAL A 282 12.64 -9.77 -6.81
N THR A 283 12.44 -9.65 -5.49
CA THR A 283 12.74 -8.42 -4.75
C THR A 283 14.24 -8.17 -4.55
N GLY A 284 15.05 -9.24 -4.43
CA GLY A 284 16.50 -9.15 -4.31
C GLY A 284 17.17 -8.57 -5.56
N PRO A 285 17.00 -9.19 -6.75
CA PRO A 285 17.55 -8.65 -8.00
C PRO A 285 17.05 -7.24 -8.32
N ALA A 286 15.78 -6.94 -8.05
CA ALA A 286 15.22 -5.60 -8.22
C ALA A 286 15.93 -4.57 -7.31
N ALA A 287 16.26 -4.94 -6.08
CA ALA A 287 17.00 -4.10 -5.15
C ALA A 287 18.44 -3.82 -5.60
N THR A 288 19.14 -4.82 -6.15
CA THR A 288 20.49 -4.64 -6.70
C THR A 288 20.47 -3.67 -7.88
N ILE A 289 19.58 -3.91 -8.86
CA ILE A 289 19.43 -3.02 -10.01
C ILE A 289 19.07 -1.59 -9.57
N PHE A 290 18.22 -1.46 -8.55
CA PHE A 290 17.90 -0.16 -7.96
C PHE A 290 19.16 0.56 -7.46
N LEU A 291 20.00 -0.10 -6.68
CA LEU A 291 21.24 0.51 -6.19
C LEU A 291 22.21 0.84 -7.32
N ASP A 292 22.34 -0.03 -8.32
CA ASP A 292 23.20 0.22 -9.48
C ASP A 292 22.79 1.49 -10.22
N MET A 293 21.49 1.73 -10.39
CA MET A 293 20.97 2.96 -11.01
C MET A 293 21.42 4.20 -10.24
N PHE A 294 21.51 4.15 -8.92
CA PHE A 294 21.92 5.30 -8.09
C PHE A 294 23.46 5.45 -7.99
N GLY A 295 24.22 4.76 -8.84
CA GLY A 295 25.66 4.97 -9.02
C GLY A 295 26.56 4.06 -8.16
N PHE A 296 26.02 2.97 -7.63
CA PHE A 296 26.76 2.11 -6.68
C PHE A 296 27.53 0.94 -7.32
N SER A 297 27.34 0.68 -8.61
CA SER A 297 28.09 -0.36 -9.35
C SER A 297 29.49 0.07 -9.80
N SER A 298 29.77 1.38 -9.91
CA SER A 298 31.07 1.89 -10.36
C SER A 298 32.16 1.95 -9.28
N LEU A 299 31.85 1.64 -8.02
CA LEU A 299 32.82 1.60 -6.92
C LEU A 299 33.46 0.21 -6.71
N LEU A 300 32.85 -0.86 -7.24
CA LEU A 300 33.38 -2.23 -7.14
C LEU A 300 34.34 -2.62 -8.28
N MET A 301 34.51 -1.78 -9.30
CA MET A 301 35.47 -1.99 -10.40
C MET A 301 36.79 -1.20 -10.23
N LEU A 302 36.98 -0.51 -9.10
CA LEU A 302 38.16 0.31 -8.81
C LEU A 302 39.05 -0.25 -7.68
N HIS A 303 38.85 -1.50 -7.26
CA HIS A 303 39.75 -2.24 -6.38
C HIS A 303 40.03 -3.64 -6.87
#